data_AF-A0A6P0KCQ4-F1
#
_entry.id   AF-A0A6P0KCQ4-F1
#
_cell.length_a   1.000
_cell.length_b   1.000
_cell.length_c   1.000
_cell.angle_alpha   90.00
_cell.angle_beta   90.00
_cell.angle_gamma   90.00
#
_symmetry.space_group_name_H-M   'P 1'
#
loop_
_entity.id
_entity.type
_entity.pdbx_description
1 polymer ?
#
loop_
_entity_poly.entity_id
_entity_poly.type
_entity_poly.pdbx_seq_one_letter_code
_entity_poly.pdbx_strand_id
1 'polypeptide(L)'
;MKEIPLCRIVISSPLPSSDLELLEISLGMSSIAVQKSPSRFMGVDDLVVVATLLGGAAATANLIECGIKVAKVINNWRRQLREKGIELEGSLENPKYLPLDLSKATDEEIEAWLSQK
;
A
#
# COMPACT_ATOMS: atom_id res chain seq x y z
N MET A 1 -12.95 -10.98 -14.16
CA MET A 1 -11.59 -10.39 -14.01
C MET A 1 -10.97 -11.02 -12.77
N LYS A 2 -9.70 -11.41 -12.79
CA LYS A 2 -9.05 -11.93 -11.58
C LYS A 2 -8.34 -10.77 -10.89
N GLU A 3 -8.86 -10.41 -9.74
CA GLU A 3 -8.20 -9.51 -8.79
C GLU A 3 -7.11 -10.29 -8.08
N ILE A 4 -5.91 -9.71 -7.99
CA ILE A 4 -4.81 -10.30 -7.25
C ILE A 4 -4.45 -9.34 -6.11
N PRO A 5 -4.57 -9.78 -4.84
CA PRO A 5 -4.10 -8.96 -3.73
C PRO A 5 -2.59 -8.80 -3.85
N LEU A 6 -2.14 -7.54 -3.94
CA LEU A 6 -0.72 -7.23 -4.11
C LEU A 6 -0.03 -7.13 -2.75
N CYS A 7 -0.61 -6.34 -1.86
CA CYS A 7 -0.13 -6.16 -0.51
C CYS A 7 -1.26 -5.72 0.41
N ARG A 8 -1.00 -5.83 1.70
CA ARG A 8 -1.85 -5.33 2.76
C ARG A 8 -1.06 -4.25 3.50
N ILE A 9 -1.64 -3.07 3.63
CA ILE A 9 -1.06 -1.96 4.37
C ILE A 9 -1.76 -1.95 5.72
N VAL A 10 -1.04 -2.37 6.76
CA VAL A 10 -1.54 -2.34 8.14
C VAL A 10 -1.02 -1.08 8.80
N ILE A 11 -1.93 -0.26 9.32
CA ILE A 11 -1.63 1.03 9.93
C ILE A 11 -1.97 0.91 11.41
N SER A 12 -0.94 0.97 12.24
CA SER A 12 -1.03 0.79 13.69
C SER A 12 -1.09 2.13 14.43
N SER A 13 -0.67 3.24 13.80
CA SER A 13 -0.80 4.57 14.39
C SER A 13 -2.18 5.18 14.15
N PRO A 14 -2.68 5.99 15.10
CA PRO A 14 -3.92 6.74 14.91
C PRO A 14 -3.69 7.84 13.85
N LEU A 15 -4.06 7.55 12.61
CA LEU A 15 -4.02 8.53 11.52
C LEU A 15 -5.36 9.26 11.37
N PRO A 16 -5.35 10.54 10.95
CA PRO A 16 -6.56 11.23 10.56
C PRO A 16 -7.23 10.50 9.39
N SER A 17 -8.56 10.30 9.47
CA SER A 17 -9.32 9.65 8.39
C SER A 17 -9.09 10.31 7.03
N SER A 18 -8.89 11.64 7.00
CA SER A 18 -8.60 12.39 5.78
C SER A 18 -7.28 11.97 5.10
N ASP A 19 -6.26 11.60 5.87
CA ASP A 19 -4.98 11.15 5.31
C ASP A 19 -5.07 9.72 4.74
N LEU A 20 -5.90 8.87 5.34
CA LEU A 20 -6.23 7.54 4.80
C LEU A 20 -7.02 7.66 3.50
N GLU A 21 -8.02 8.55 3.46
CA GLU A 21 -8.80 8.82 2.24
C GLU A 21 -7.91 9.36 1.12
N LEU A 22 -6.93 10.22 1.42
CA LEU A 22 -5.96 10.70 0.43
C LEU A 22 -5.11 9.58 -0.16
N LEU A 23 -4.69 8.61 0.66
CA LEU A 23 -3.95 7.44 0.20
C LEU A 23 -4.81 6.62 -0.78
N GLU A 24 -6.06 6.37 -0.42
CA GLU A 24 -7.01 5.62 -1.25
C GLU A 24 -7.32 6.30 -2.57
N ILE A 25 -7.56 7.62 -2.55
CA ILE A 25 -7.78 8.41 -3.75
C ILE A 25 -6.54 8.34 -4.65
N SER A 26 -5.34 8.45 -4.06
CA SER A 26 -4.08 8.37 -4.81
C SER A 26 -3.84 7.00 -5.45
N LEU A 27 -4.20 5.92 -4.74
CA LEU A 27 -4.19 4.56 -5.29
C LEU A 27 -5.23 4.40 -6.40
N GLY A 28 -6.45 4.89 -6.19
CA GLY A 28 -7.53 4.86 -7.17
C GLY A 28 -7.21 5.63 -8.46
N MET A 29 -6.58 6.81 -8.36
CA MET A 29 -6.09 7.58 -9.51
C MET A 29 -5.02 6.82 -10.32
N SER A 30 -4.32 5.89 -9.67
CA SER A 30 -3.33 5.02 -10.30
C SER A 30 -3.94 3.71 -10.83
N SER A 31 -5.27 3.63 -10.92
CA SER A 31 -6.05 2.47 -11.34
C SER A 31 -5.84 1.23 -10.45
N ILE A 32 -5.51 1.44 -9.17
CA ILE A 32 -5.34 0.38 -8.18
C ILE A 32 -6.60 0.30 -7.34
N ALA A 33 -7.20 -0.89 -7.27
CA ALA A 33 -8.37 -1.11 -6.43
C ALA A 33 -7.93 -1.26 -4.96
N VAL A 34 -8.74 -0.73 -4.06
CA VAL A 34 -8.46 -0.78 -2.62
C VAL A 34 -9.67 -1.37 -1.93
N GLN A 35 -9.43 -2.38 -1.09
CA GLN A 35 -10.45 -2.99 -0.24
C GLN A 35 -10.11 -2.68 1.21
N LYS A 36 -11.01 -2.00 1.92
CA LYS A 36 -10.85 -1.78 3.36
C LYS A 36 -11.33 -3.00 4.11
N SER A 37 -10.57 -3.43 5.11
CA SER A 37 -11.11 -4.35 6.11
C SER A 37 -12.11 -3.58 6.99
N PRO A 38 -13.34 -4.08 7.20
CA PRO A 38 -14.34 -3.39 8.03
C PRO A 38 -13.99 -3.36 9.53
N SER A 39 -12.93 -4.04 9.96
CA SER A 39 -12.52 -4.14 11.35
C SER A 39 -11.59 -2.98 11.74
N ARG A 40 -12.15 -1.85 12.16
CA ARG A 40 -11.47 -0.98 13.15
C ARG A 40 -11.46 -1.69 14.49
N PHE A 41 -10.54 -2.62 14.68
CA PHE A 41 -10.32 -3.19 16.00
C PHE A 41 -9.16 -2.43 16.64
N MET A 42 -9.47 -1.64 17.68
CA MET A 42 -8.48 -1.03 18.58
C MET A 42 -7.44 -0.10 17.93
N GLY A 43 -7.86 0.80 17.03
CA GLY A 43 -6.98 1.85 16.49
C GLY A 43 -6.01 1.38 15.40
N VAL A 44 -6.15 0.14 14.93
CA VAL A 44 -5.45 -0.38 13.75
C VAL A 44 -6.40 -0.32 12.56
N ASP A 45 -6.01 0.43 11.52
CA ASP A 45 -6.71 0.44 10.23
C ASP A 45 -5.96 -0.51 9.28
N ASP A 46 -6.73 -1.29 8.51
CA ASP A 46 -6.18 -2.25 7.57
C ASP A 46 -6.71 -2.00 6.17
N LEU A 47 -5.77 -1.74 5.25
CA LEU A 47 -6.03 -1.40 3.86
C LEU A 47 -5.43 -2.47 2.95
N VAL A 48 -6.29 -3.27 2.33
CA VAL A 48 -5.85 -4.28 1.36
C VAL A 48 -5.77 -3.63 -0.02
N VAL A 49 -4.57 -3.64 -0.61
CA VAL A 49 -4.33 -3.10 -1.95
C VAL A 49 -4.45 -4.24 -2.97
N VAL A 50 -5.40 -4.08 -3.88
CA VAL A 50 -5.77 -5.10 -4.86
C VAL A 50 -5.38 -4.62 -6.25
N ALA A 51 -4.45 -5.35 -6.86
CA ALA A 51 -4.09 -5.11 -8.24
C ALA A 51 -5.11 -5.81 -9.16
N THR A 52 -5.79 -5.03 -10.00
CA THR A 52 -6.72 -5.56 -11.00
C THR A 52 -5.97 -5.80 -12.30
N LEU A 53 -5.76 -7.07 -12.67
CA LEU A 53 -5.07 -7.43 -13.90
C LEU A 53 -6.03 -7.58 -15.08
N LEU A 54 -5.75 -6.83 -16.15
CA LEU A 54 -6.29 -7.10 -17.49
C LEU A 54 -5.41 -8.22 -18.11
N GLY A 55 -6.00 -9.38 -18.40
CA GLY A 55 -5.30 -10.66 -18.53
C GLY A 55 -4.37 -10.88 -19.75
N GLY A 56 -3.48 -11.88 -19.64
CA GLY A 56 -2.50 -12.34 -20.65
C GLY A 56 -1.09 -12.52 -20.04
N ALA A 57 -0.10 -13.03 -20.79
CA ALA A 57 1.31 -13.13 -20.31
C ALA A 57 1.93 -11.77 -19.89
N ALA A 58 1.29 -10.66 -20.28
CA ALA A 58 1.54 -9.32 -19.77
C ALA A 58 1.17 -9.13 -18.28
N ALA A 59 0.46 -10.08 -17.66
CA ALA A 59 0.00 -10.01 -16.28
C ALA A 59 1.13 -9.83 -15.27
N THR A 60 2.28 -10.49 -15.48
CA THR A 60 3.41 -10.39 -14.55
C THR A 60 4.18 -9.08 -14.70
N ALA A 61 4.27 -8.53 -15.92
CA ALA A 61 4.84 -7.20 -16.15
C ALA A 61 3.92 -6.10 -15.57
N ASN A 62 2.61 -6.27 -15.74
CA ASN A 62 1.60 -5.39 -15.17
C ASN A 62 1.61 -5.42 -13.63
N LEU A 63 1.88 -6.56 -12.99
CA LEU A 63 2.03 -6.64 -11.54
C LEU A 63 3.24 -5.86 -11.03
N ILE A 64 4.39 -5.94 -11.71
CA ILE A 64 5.58 -5.15 -11.35
C ILE A 64 5.27 -3.65 -11.52
N GLU A 65 4.66 -3.26 -12.64
CA GLU A 65 4.28 -1.87 -12.88
C GLU A 65 3.29 -1.35 -11.83
N CYS A 66 2.32 -2.18 -11.43
CA CYS A 66 1.43 -1.88 -10.31
C CYS A 66 2.20 -1.74 -8.99
N GLY A 67 3.16 -2.62 -8.70
CA GLY A 67 4.04 -2.54 -7.53
C GLY A 67 4.79 -1.22 -7.45
N ILE A 68 5.38 -0.79 -8.57
CA ILE A 68 6.10 0.50 -8.67
C ILE A 68 5.14 1.68 -8.43
N LYS A 69 3.92 1.63 -8.98
CA LYS A 69 2.90 2.69 -8.75
C LYS A 69 2.48 2.75 -7.28
N VAL A 70 2.20 1.60 -6.67
CA VAL A 70 1.86 1.50 -5.24
C VAL A 70 3.01 2.04 -4.39
N ALA A 71 4.26 1.66 -4.69
CA ALA A 71 5.44 2.11 -3.96
C ALA A 71 5.56 3.64 -3.98
N LYS A 72 5.43 4.25 -5.16
CA LYS A 72 5.45 5.72 -5.32
C LYS A 72 4.36 6.41 -4.53
N VAL A 73 3.13 5.87 -4.55
CA VAL A 73 2.01 6.43 -3.80
C VAL A 73 2.26 6.35 -2.30
N ILE A 74 2.73 5.20 -1.80
CA ILE A 74 3.06 5.01 -0.38
C ILE A 74 4.20 5.94 0.06
N ASN A 75 5.28 6.02 -0.71
CA ASN A 75 6.42 6.89 -0.39
C ASN A 75 6.01 8.38 -0.36
N ASN A 76 5.19 8.81 -1.32
CA ASN A 76 4.66 10.17 -1.33
C ASN A 76 3.75 10.44 -0.12
N TRP A 77 2.87 9.51 0.22
CA TRP A 77 1.99 9.61 1.38
C TRP A 77 2.78 9.68 2.69
N ARG A 78 3.78 8.81 2.88
CA ARG A 78 4.70 8.84 4.03
C ARG A 78 5.39 10.19 4.17
N ARG A 79 5.83 10.78 3.05
CA ARG A 79 6.46 12.10 3.03
C ARG A 79 5.50 13.19 3.48
N GLN A 80 4.28 13.20 2.99
CA GLN A 80 3.25 14.15 3.40
C GLN A 80 2.91 14.04 4.89
N LEU A 81 2.87 12.82 5.44
CA LEU A 81 2.69 12.62 6.88
C LEU A 81 3.86 13.21 7.67
N ARG A 82 5.10 12.96 7.24
CA ARG A 82 6.30 13.53 7.87
C ARG A 82 6.33 15.06 7.80
N GLU A 83 5.92 15.66 6.68
CA GLU A 83 5.79 17.12 6.52
C GLU A 83 4.77 17.73 7.49
N LYS A 84 3.75 16.96 7.87
CA LYS A 84 2.75 17.34 8.90
C LYS A 84 3.22 17.04 10.33
N GLY A 85 4.41 16.46 10.52
CA GLY A 85 4.91 16.02 11.82
C GLY A 85 4.21 14.76 12.36
N ILE A 86 3.57 13.97 11.49
CA ILE A 86 2.89 12.72 11.85
C ILE A 86 3.85 11.56 11.58
N GLU A 87 4.14 10.78 12.62
CA GLU A 87 4.88 9.53 12.47
C GLU A 87 3.92 8.39 12.07
N LEU A 88 4.22 7.76 10.94
CA LEU A 88 3.50 6.58 10.48
C LEU A 88 4.03 5.34 11.21
N GLU A 89 3.19 4.67 11.97
CA GLU A 89 3.45 3.31 12.45
C GLU A 89 2.57 2.36 11.65
N GLY A 90 3.21 1.41 10.97
CA GLY A 90 2.50 0.47 10.12
C GLY A 90 3.46 -0.42 9.36
N SER A 91 2.92 -1.39 8.63
CA SER A 91 3.71 -2.33 7.86
C SER A 91 3.03 -2.73 6.56
N LEU A 92 3.86 -3.02 5.55
CA LEU A 92 3.43 -3.77 4.38
C LEU A 92 3.47 -5.26 4.70
N GLU A 93 2.35 -5.93 4.53
CA GLU A 93 2.20 -7.37 4.74
C GLU A 93 1.83 -8.06 3.43
N ASN A 94 2.39 -9.25 3.22
CA ASN A 94 1.99 -10.18 2.19
C ASN A 94 2.25 -11.60 2.73
N PRO A 95 1.35 -12.59 2.51
CA PRO A 95 1.56 -13.96 2.99
C PRO A 95 2.88 -14.61 2.57
N LYS A 96 3.52 -14.11 1.49
CA LYS A 96 4.76 -14.68 0.94
C LYS A 96 6.03 -14.00 1.44
N TYR A 97 5.94 -12.80 2.02
CA TYR A 97 7.11 -11.97 2.34
C TYR A 97 7.10 -11.57 3.80
N LEU A 98 8.30 -11.28 4.33
CA LEU A 98 8.42 -10.69 5.65
C LEU A 98 7.77 -9.31 5.65
N PRO A 99 7.00 -8.95 6.70
CA PRO A 99 6.42 -7.63 6.81
C PRO A 99 7.49 -6.53 6.76
N LEU A 100 7.23 -5.47 6.00
CA LEU A 100 8.12 -4.32 5.93
C LEU A 100 7.58 -3.18 6.78
N ASP A 101 8.35 -2.74 7.78
CA ASP A 101 7.99 -1.64 8.67
C ASP A 101 8.04 -0.29 7.93
N LEU A 102 6.88 0.34 7.75
CA LEU A 102 6.74 1.63 7.07
C LEU A 102 7.24 2.82 7.91
N SER A 103 7.53 2.65 9.20
CA SER A 103 8.16 3.73 9.99
C SER A 103 9.64 3.88 9.61
N LYS A 104 10.33 2.76 9.38
CA LYS A 104 11.78 2.68 9.17
C LYS A 104 12.22 2.49 7.73
N ALA A 105 11.39 1.87 6.90
CA ALA A 105 11.79 1.52 5.54
C ALA A 105 12.19 2.75 4.71
N THR A 106 13.20 2.63 3.86
CA THR A 106 13.51 3.65 2.86
C THR A 106 12.55 3.56 1.67
N ASP A 107 12.57 4.59 0.83
CA ASP A 107 11.75 4.62 -0.39
C ASP A 107 12.14 3.45 -1.32
N GLU A 108 13.44 3.13 -1.40
CA GLU A 108 14.00 2.02 -2.17
C GLU A 108 13.61 0.65 -1.60
N GLU A 109 13.58 0.51 -0.26
CA GLU A 109 13.15 -0.74 0.38
C GLU A 109 11.68 -1.05 0.10
N ILE A 110 10.82 -0.03 0.10
CA ILE A 110 9.40 -0.17 -0.25
C ILE A 110 9.22 -0.56 -1.73
N GLU A 111 9.94 0.10 -2.63
CA GLU A 111 9.91 -0.24 -4.06
C GLU A 111 10.42 -1.66 -4.31
N ALA A 112 11.53 -2.04 -3.67
CA ALA A 112 12.09 -3.37 -3.74
C ALA A 112 11.10 -4.41 -3.23
N TRP A 113 10.48 -4.19 -2.05
CA TRP A 113 9.50 -5.08 -1.45
C TRP A 113 8.26 -5.29 -2.32
N LEU A 114 7.72 -4.23 -2.90
CA LEU A 114 6.56 -4.31 -3.82
C LEU A 114 6.90 -4.87 -5.20
N SER A 115 8.18 -4.94 -5.53
CA SER A 115 8.69 -5.56 -6.76
C SER A 115 9.10 -7.02 -6.57
N GLN A 116 9.06 -7.57 -5.35
CA GLN A 116 9.38 -8.98 -5.09
C GLN A 116 8.26 -9.88 -5.65
N LYS A 117 8.65 -10.95 -6.36
CA LYS A 117 7.76 -11.90 -7.05
C LYS A 117 7.61 -13.23 -6.34
#